data_AF-A0A9Q3K4S1-F1
#
_entry.id   AF-A0A9Q3K4S1-F1
#
_cell.length_a   1.000
_cell.length_b   1.000
_cell.length_c   1.000
_cell.angle_alpha   90.00
_cell.angle_beta   90.00
_cell.angle_gamma   90.00
#
_symmetry.space_group_name_H-M   'P 1'
#
loop_
_entity.id
_entity.type
_entity.pdbx_description
1 polymer ?
#
loop_
_entity_poly.entity_id
_entity_poly.type
_entity_poly.pdbx_seq_one_letter_code
_entity_poly.pdbx_strand_id
1 'polypeptide(L)'
;MDVIRKIGNNEIVKITTPVLITWHDGKSRLCGDFRALNNYTKTDRYPIPRIPHALDKLAKAKYITKMDCMKGLDQNGVKPNSMKLLRMICHMGIYEYSRMSFGIKNAPAHFQRIMDTIFQAEILEGSMVVYIDDIIIYSETWEDHVQ
;
A
#
# COMPACT_ATOMS: atom_id res chain seq x y z
N MET A 1 7.25 10.10 -12.56
CA MET A 1 6.91 10.01 -11.12
C MET A 1 8.13 9.51 -10.38
N ASP A 2 8.72 10.35 -9.54
CA ASP A 2 9.98 10.09 -8.84
C ASP A 2 9.76 9.19 -7.62
N VAL A 3 9.47 7.90 -7.80
CA VAL A 3 9.26 6.92 -6.70
C VAL A 3 10.56 6.63 -5.95
N ILE A 4 11.68 6.61 -6.68
CA ILE A 4 13.03 6.34 -6.16
C ILE A 4 13.94 7.48 -6.59
N ARG A 5 14.74 7.99 -5.65
CA ARG A 5 15.74 9.04 -5.89
C ARG A 5 17.14 8.49 -5.64
N LYS A 6 18.09 8.84 -6.51
CA LYS A 6 19.52 8.54 -6.29
C LYS A 6 20.13 9.51 -5.27
N ILE A 7 20.85 8.97 -4.30
CA ILE A 7 21.57 9.74 -3.28
C ILE A 7 23.02 9.95 -3.66
N GLY A 8 23.69 8.90 -4.14
CA GLY A 8 25.08 8.97 -4.58
C GLY A 8 25.69 7.59 -4.75
N ASN A 9 26.94 7.51 -5.21
CA ASN A 9 27.62 6.23 -5.45
C ASN A 9 28.39 5.74 -4.22
N ASN A 10 29.06 6.66 -3.50
CA ASN A 10 29.95 6.35 -2.36
C ASN A 10 29.62 7.20 -1.13
N GLU A 11 28.34 7.54 -0.96
CA GLU A 11 27.88 8.36 0.16
C GLU A 11 27.92 7.57 1.48
N ILE A 12 28.45 8.17 2.54
CA ILE A 12 28.43 7.59 3.88
C ILE A 12 27.04 7.82 4.48
N VAL A 13 26.22 6.79 4.53
CA VAL A 13 24.88 6.83 5.10
C VAL A 13 24.76 5.88 6.28
N LYS A 14 23.99 6.27 7.29
CA LYS A 14 23.86 5.52 8.56
C LYS A 14 23.14 4.18 8.40
N ILE A 15 22.17 4.10 7.49
CA ILE A 15 21.29 2.94 7.31
C ILE A 15 21.10 2.73 5.80
N THR A 16 21.25 1.49 5.37
CA THR A 16 20.85 1.02 4.03
C THR A 16 20.22 -0.36 4.17
N THR A 17 19.46 -0.72 3.14
CA THR A 17 18.83 -2.02 2.99
C THR A 17 19.30 -2.61 1.65
N PRO A 18 19.65 -3.90 1.55
CA PRO A 18 19.97 -4.49 0.26
C PRO A 18 18.71 -4.51 -0.62
N VAL A 19 18.92 -4.42 -1.94
CA VAL A 19 17.84 -4.55 -2.91
C VAL A 19 17.77 -5.98 -3.45
N LEU A 20 16.55 -6.48 -3.62
CA LEU A 20 16.26 -7.75 -4.25
C LEU A 20 15.47 -7.50 -5.53
N ILE A 21 15.77 -8.27 -6.57
CA ILE A 21 14.95 -8.33 -7.77
C ILE A 21 14.05 -9.56 -7.63
N THR A 22 12.76 -9.33 -7.53
CA THR A 22 11.75 -10.39 -7.49
C THR A 22 11.14 -10.54 -8.88
N TRP A 23 10.82 -11.77 -9.28
CA TRP A 23 10.22 -12.05 -10.58
C TRP A 23 8.81 -12.59 -10.37
N HIS A 24 7.83 -11.99 -11.04
CA HIS A 24 6.42 -12.41 -10.96
C HIS A 24 5.69 -12.04 -12.26
N ASP A 25 4.89 -12.96 -12.80
CA ASP A 25 4.11 -12.78 -14.05
C ASP A 25 4.91 -12.17 -15.21
N GLY A 26 6.13 -12.66 -15.44
CA GLY A 26 6.99 -12.18 -16.54
C GLY A 26 7.55 -10.77 -16.34
N LYS A 27 7.41 -10.19 -15.14
CA LYS A 27 7.94 -8.86 -14.81
C LYS A 27 8.90 -8.94 -13.61
N SER A 28 10.03 -8.24 -13.73
CA SER A 28 10.92 -7.99 -12.60
C SER A 28 10.41 -6.82 -11.75
N ARG A 29 10.46 -6.96 -10.43
CA ARG A 29 10.13 -5.91 -9.46
C ARG A 29 11.31 -5.69 -8.54
N LEU A 30 11.64 -4.42 -8.34
CA LEU A 30 12.69 -4.00 -7.42
C LEU A 30 12.08 -3.87 -6.01
N CYS A 31 12.62 -4.63 -5.05
CA CYS A 31 12.11 -4.70 -3.68
C CYS A 31 13.25 -4.49 -2.68
N GLY A 32 13.11 -3.50 -1.80
CA GLY A 32 14.00 -3.37 -0.65
C GLY A 32 13.73 -4.46 0.39
N ASP A 33 14.79 -5.08 0.92
CA ASP A 33 14.67 -6.08 2.00
C ASP A 33 14.45 -5.44 3.39
N PHE A 34 13.26 -4.90 3.62
CA PHE A 34 12.97 -4.15 4.85
C PHE A 34 12.79 -5.01 6.11
N ARG A 35 13.15 -6.30 6.11
CA ARG A 35 12.97 -7.19 7.28
C ARG A 35 13.64 -6.64 8.54
N ALA A 36 14.88 -6.18 8.44
CA ALA A 36 15.59 -5.59 9.57
C ALA A 36 14.88 -4.31 10.06
N LEU A 37 14.54 -3.40 9.15
CA LEU A 37 13.81 -2.17 9.46
C LEU A 37 12.47 -2.47 10.16
N ASN A 38 11.73 -3.47 9.68
CA ASN A 38 10.43 -3.87 10.20
C ASN A 38 10.49 -4.38 11.66
N ASN A 39 11.63 -4.95 12.09
CA ASN A 39 11.82 -5.38 13.47
C ASN A 39 11.97 -4.20 14.45
N TYR A 40 12.57 -3.10 13.99
CA TYR A 40 12.73 -1.88 14.80
C TYR A 40 11.59 -0.88 14.63
N THR A 41 10.69 -1.11 13.67
CA THR A 41 9.55 -0.24 13.41
C THR A 41 8.38 -0.58 14.33
N LYS A 42 7.89 0.42 15.07
CA LYS A 42 6.68 0.29 15.88
C LYS A 42 5.51 -0.11 14.98
N THR A 43 4.87 -1.23 15.32
CA THR A 43 3.69 -1.73 14.58
C THR A 43 2.55 -0.73 14.64
N ASP A 44 2.03 -0.35 13.49
CA ASP A 44 0.77 0.39 13.37
C ASP A 44 -0.39 -0.62 13.44
N ARG A 45 -1.21 -0.52 14.50
CA ARG A 45 -2.34 -1.43 14.78
C ARG A 45 -3.67 -0.82 14.32
N TYR A 46 -3.67 -0.22 13.14
CA TYR A 46 -4.90 0.28 12.53
C TYR A 46 -5.85 -0.89 12.24
N PRO A 47 -7.15 -0.78 12.55
CA PRO A 47 -8.10 -1.86 12.31
C PRO A 47 -8.29 -2.06 10.80
N ILE A 48 -7.92 -3.24 10.31
CA ILE A 48 -8.21 -3.65 8.93
C ILE A 48 -9.49 -4.51 8.96
N PRO A 49 -10.46 -4.28 8.05
CA PRO A 49 -11.68 -5.07 7.99
C PRO A 49 -11.41 -6.58 7.91
N ARG A 50 -12.20 -7.36 8.63
CA ARG A 50 -12.14 -8.82 8.56
C ARG A 50 -12.87 -9.30 7.32
N ILE A 51 -12.20 -10.12 6.51
CA ILE A 51 -12.74 -10.66 5.26
C ILE A 51 -14.12 -11.33 5.44
N PRO A 52 -14.39 -12.17 6.47
CA PRO A 52 -15.72 -12.75 6.64
C PRO A 52 -16.83 -11.71 6.79
N HIS A 53 -16.61 -10.65 7.58
CA HIS A 53 -17.60 -9.59 7.75
C HIS A 53 -17.85 -8.81 6.46
N ALA A 54 -16.82 -8.61 5.65
CA ALA A 54 -16.96 -8.03 4.32
C ALA A 54 -17.79 -8.92 3.39
N LEU A 55 -17.56 -10.24 3.42
CA LEU A 55 -18.30 -11.20 2.61
C LEU A 55 -19.78 -11.30 3.03
N ASP A 56 -20.09 -11.22 4.32
CA ASP A 56 -21.47 -11.24 4.81
C ASP A 56 -22.30 -10.07 4.26
N LYS A 57 -21.67 -8.88 4.12
CA LYS A 57 -22.30 -7.72 3.49
C LYS A 57 -22.54 -7.94 2.00
N LEU A 58 -21.59 -8.59 1.32
CA LEU A 58 -21.68 -8.89 -0.12
C LEU A 58 -22.68 -10.01 -0.44
N ALA A 59 -23.01 -10.88 0.53
CA ALA A 59 -23.88 -12.04 0.29
C ALA A 59 -25.29 -11.68 -0.20
N LYS A 60 -25.77 -10.46 0.10
CA LYS A 60 -27.08 -9.96 -0.34
C LYS A 60 -27.01 -9.18 -1.66
N ALA A 61 -25.82 -8.83 -2.13
CA ALA A 61 -25.64 -8.02 -3.31
C ALA A 61 -26.03 -8.79 -4.58
N LYS A 62 -26.72 -8.10 -5.49
CA LYS A 62 -26.99 -8.60 -6.85
C LYS A 62 -26.03 -8.01 -7.87
N TYR A 63 -25.51 -6.82 -7.59
CA TYR A 63 -24.55 -6.12 -8.43
C TYR A 63 -23.30 -5.83 -7.61
N ILE A 64 -22.13 -6.15 -8.17
CA ILE A 64 -20.84 -5.98 -7.52
C ILE A 64 -19.88 -5.37 -8.54
N THR A 65 -19.21 -4.29 -8.17
CA THR A 65 -18.10 -3.71 -8.91
C THR A 65 -16.85 -3.76 -8.06
N LYS A 66 -15.81 -4.37 -8.60
CA LYS A 66 -14.49 -4.41 -7.99
C LYS A 66 -13.57 -3.42 -8.71
N MET A 67 -12.93 -2.55 -7.95
CA MET A 67 -11.88 -1.66 -8.43
C MET A 67 -10.58 -1.95 -7.67
N ASP A 68 -9.46 -1.81 -8.37
CA ASP A 68 -8.11 -1.98 -7.82
C ASP A 68 -7.33 -0.68 -8.01
N CYS A 69 -6.68 -0.20 -6.95
CA CYS A 69 -5.85 0.99 -7.02
C CYS A 69 -4.54 0.68 -7.76
N MET A 70 -4.42 1.15 -9.01
CA MET A 70 -3.19 0.98 -9.79
C MET A 70 -1.97 1.55 -9.05
N LYS A 71 -1.05 0.67 -8.64
CA LYS A 71 0.15 1.03 -7.87
C LYS A 71 -0.18 1.85 -6.61
N GLY A 72 -1.21 1.49 -5.87
CA GLY A 72 -1.71 2.24 -4.71
C GLY A 72 -0.61 2.72 -3.76
N LEU A 73 0.32 1.85 -3.37
CA LEU A 73 1.43 2.22 -2.49
C LEU A 73 2.33 3.33 -3.06
N ASP A 74 2.67 3.27 -4.35
CA ASP A 74 3.56 4.25 -5.00
C ASP A 74 2.93 5.65 -5.06
N GLN A 75 1.61 5.78 -4.87
CA GLN A 75 0.93 7.07 -4.81
C GLN A 75 1.19 7.79 -3.48
N ASN A 76 1.50 7.06 -2.41
CA ASN A 76 1.62 7.62 -1.06
C ASN A 76 3.00 8.20 -0.79
N GLY A 77 3.03 9.49 -0.45
CA GLY A 77 4.25 10.21 -0.08
C GLY A 77 4.84 9.72 1.25
N VAL A 78 6.14 9.47 1.27
CA VAL A 78 6.87 9.22 2.53
C VAL A 78 7.35 10.56 3.08
N LYS A 79 7.24 10.75 4.39
CA LYS A 79 7.77 11.97 5.04
C LYS A 79 9.29 12.04 4.87
N PRO A 80 9.90 13.22 4.63
CA PRO A 80 11.35 13.35 4.42
C PRO A 80 12.21 12.68 5.50
N ASN A 81 11.78 12.79 6.76
CA ASN A 81 12.47 12.16 7.90
C ASN A 81 12.44 10.63 7.89
N SER A 82 11.49 10.02 7.17
CA SER A 82 11.34 8.57 7.05
C SER A 82 11.97 8.03 5.77
N MET A 83 12.16 8.85 4.73
CA MET A 83 12.83 8.46 3.49
C MET A 83 14.24 7.87 3.74
N LYS A 84 14.98 8.46 4.70
CA LYS A 84 16.32 7.97 5.09
C LYS A 84 16.34 6.54 5.64
N LEU A 85 15.20 6.04 6.15
CA LEU A 85 15.05 4.67 6.63
C LEU A 85 14.75 3.70 5.48
N LEU A 86 14.25 4.22 4.36
CA LEU A 86 13.92 3.48 3.16
C LEU A 86 15.03 3.53 2.11
N ARG A 87 16.28 3.69 2.56
CA ARG A 87 17.45 3.69 1.69
C ARG A 87 17.79 2.28 1.25
N MET A 88 18.08 2.14 -0.03
CA MET A 88 18.55 0.91 -0.64
C MET A 88 19.98 1.08 -1.14
N ILE A 89 20.74 -0.01 -1.11
CA ILE A 89 22.08 -0.08 -1.70
C ILE A 89 22.12 -1.17 -2.76
N CYS A 90 22.71 -0.84 -3.90
CA CYS A 90 23.01 -1.78 -4.98
C CYS A 90 24.34 -1.40 -5.66
N HIS A 91 24.79 -2.20 -6.63
CA HIS A 91 26.03 -1.96 -7.37
C HIS A 91 26.06 -0.61 -8.14
N MET A 92 24.90 0.04 -8.34
CA MET A 92 24.80 1.37 -8.98
C MET A 92 24.82 2.54 -7.99
N GLY A 93 24.93 2.26 -6.69
CA GLY A 93 24.96 3.26 -5.62
C GLY A 93 23.80 3.15 -4.63
N ILE A 94 23.58 4.24 -3.90
CA ILE A 94 22.55 4.37 -2.86
C ILE A 94 21.36 5.15 -3.43
N TYR A 95 20.18 4.61 -3.16
CA TYR A 95 18.89 5.16 -3.57
C TYR A 95 17.96 5.26 -2.36
N GLU A 96 16.94 6.10 -2.42
CA GLU A 96 15.90 6.18 -1.39
C GLU A 96 14.50 6.24 -2.00
N TYR A 97 13.54 5.60 -1.33
CA TYR A 97 12.14 5.72 -1.69
C TYR A 97 11.56 7.04 -1.17
N SER A 98 10.97 7.81 -2.07
CA SER A 98 10.19 9.02 -1.75
C SER A 98 8.70 8.71 -1.57
N ARG A 99 8.26 7.55 -2.07
CA ARG A 99 6.91 7.01 -1.99
C ARG A 99 6.91 5.68 -1.24
N MET A 100 5.75 5.26 -0.75
CA MET A 100 5.65 4.03 0.02
C MET A 100 5.99 2.83 -0.87
N SER A 101 6.89 1.98 -0.41
CA SER A 101 7.32 0.79 -1.15
C SER A 101 6.73 -0.49 -0.55
N PHE A 102 6.66 -1.52 -1.37
CA PHE A 102 6.40 -2.89 -0.89
C PHE A 102 7.43 -3.32 0.16
N GLY A 103 7.01 -4.20 1.07
CA GLY A 103 7.86 -4.78 2.11
C GLY A 103 7.93 -3.97 3.41
N ILE A 104 7.41 -2.75 3.47
CA ILE A 104 7.32 -1.97 4.72
C ILE A 104 6.14 -2.48 5.55
N LYS A 105 6.39 -2.84 6.81
CA LYS A 105 5.40 -3.45 7.72
C LYS A 105 4.10 -2.65 7.89
N ASN A 106 4.19 -1.33 7.97
CA ASN A 106 3.03 -0.47 8.25
C ASN A 106 2.34 0.04 6.97
N ALA A 107 2.80 -0.37 5.78
CA ALA A 107 2.21 0.10 4.52
C ALA A 107 0.71 -0.22 4.40
N PRO A 108 0.24 -1.46 4.66
CA PRO A 108 -1.18 -1.79 4.55
C PRO A 108 -2.07 -1.01 5.54
N ALA A 109 -1.62 -0.87 6.78
CA ALA A 109 -2.34 -0.14 7.82
C ALA A 109 -2.48 1.36 7.47
N HIS A 110 -1.43 1.94 6.90
CA HIS A 110 -1.46 3.32 6.45
C HIS A 110 -2.38 3.50 5.24
N PHE A 111 -2.32 2.57 4.29
CA PHE A 111 -3.18 2.59 3.10
C PHE A 111 -4.66 2.47 3.48
N GLN A 112 -5.01 1.48 4.32
CA GLN A 112 -6.37 1.31 4.82
C GLN A 112 -6.90 2.58 5.48
N ARG A 113 -6.10 3.25 6.32
CA ARG A 113 -6.50 4.51 6.96
C ARG A 113 -6.82 5.60 5.96
N ILE A 114 -6.02 5.72 4.90
CA ILE A 114 -6.27 6.70 3.83
C ILE A 114 -7.60 6.38 3.15
N MET A 115 -7.81 5.12 2.78
CA MET A 115 -9.03 4.69 2.10
C MET A 115 -10.27 4.87 2.97
N ASP A 116 -10.22 4.50 4.24
CA ASP A 116 -11.32 4.70 5.19
C ASP A 116 -11.65 6.19 5.38
N THR A 117 -10.66 7.07 5.25
CA THR A 117 -10.87 8.52 5.34
C THR A 117 -11.52 9.05 4.07
N ILE A 118 -11.14 8.54 2.90
CA ILE A 118 -11.68 8.97 1.60
C ILE A 118 -13.12 8.47 1.42
N PHE A 119 -13.39 7.19 1.70
CA PHE A 119 -14.66 6.52 1.46
C PHE A 119 -15.50 6.36 2.74
N GLN A 120 -15.33 7.28 3.68
CA GLN A 120 -15.95 7.17 5.01
C GLN A 120 -17.47 7.08 4.91
N ALA A 121 -18.09 7.88 4.03
CA ALA A 121 -19.55 7.94 3.89
C ALA A 121 -20.10 6.62 3.34
N GLU A 122 -19.54 6.13 2.24
CA GLU A 122 -19.98 4.92 1.53
C GLU A 122 -19.77 3.65 2.37
N ILE A 123 -18.68 3.60 3.16
CA ILE A 123 -18.44 2.51 4.10
C ILE A 123 -19.47 2.52 5.24
N LEU A 124 -19.84 3.69 5.75
CA LEU A 124 -20.81 3.84 6.85
C LEU A 124 -22.24 3.54 6.38
N GLU A 125 -22.61 4.00 5.18
CA GLU A 125 -23.89 3.68 4.53
C GLU A 125 -24.00 2.19 4.18
N GLY A 126 -22.86 1.52 3.99
CA GLY A 126 -22.81 0.10 3.71
C GLY A 126 -23.05 -0.25 2.24
N SER A 127 -22.75 0.67 1.32
CA SER A 127 -22.70 0.46 -0.14
C SER A 127 -21.30 0.08 -0.63
N MET A 128 -20.27 0.24 0.22
CA MET A 128 -18.89 -0.03 -0.12
C MET A 128 -18.14 -0.79 0.99
N VAL A 129 -17.23 -1.66 0.58
CA VAL A 129 -16.19 -2.25 1.41
C VAL A 129 -14.84 -1.94 0.80
N VAL A 130 -13.92 -1.43 1.61
CA VAL A 130 -12.51 -1.24 1.21
C VAL A 130 -11.61 -2.17 2.00
N TYR A 131 -10.75 -2.91 1.30
CA TYR A 131 -9.73 -3.77 1.88
C TYR A 131 -8.37 -3.48 1.24
N ILE A 132 -7.54 -2.69 1.93
CA ILE A 132 -6.25 -2.19 1.43
C ILE A 132 -6.46 -1.57 0.04
N ASP A 133 -5.96 -2.19 -1.03
CA ASP A 133 -6.01 -1.68 -2.41
C ASP A 133 -7.31 -2.09 -3.16
N ASP A 134 -8.10 -3.02 -2.60
CA ASP A 134 -9.36 -3.50 -3.19
C ASP A 134 -10.54 -2.64 -2.71
N ILE A 135 -11.24 -2.01 -3.65
CA ILE A 135 -12.50 -1.31 -3.41
C ILE A 135 -13.62 -2.13 -4.01
N ILE A 136 -14.63 -2.45 -3.20
CA ILE A 136 -15.78 -3.24 -3.61
C ILE A 136 -17.05 -2.43 -3.37
N ILE A 137 -17.74 -2.09 -4.45
CA ILE A 137 -19.05 -1.44 -4.43
C ILE A 137 -20.10 -2.52 -4.69
N TYR A 138 -21.21 -2.48 -3.94
CA TYR A 138 -22.26 -3.48 -4.09
C TYR A 138 -23.66 -2.93 -3.77
N SER A 139 -24.67 -3.49 -4.45
CA SER A 139 -26.08 -3.10 -4.28
C SER A 139 -27.03 -4.26 -4.60
N GLU A 140 -28.32 -4.11 -4.24
CA GLU A 140 -29.38 -5.08 -4.55
C GLU A 140 -30.15 -4.76 -5.84
N THR A 141 -30.11 -3.51 -6.32
CA THR A 141 -30.76 -3.03 -7.54
C THR A 141 -29.75 -2.38 -8.47
N TRP A 142 -30.04 -2.36 -9.78
CA TRP A 142 -29.12 -1.76 -10.76
C TRP A 142 -29.16 -0.24 -10.67
N GLU A 143 -30.32 0.32 -10.37
CA GLU A 143 -30.55 1.74 -10.21
C GLU A 143 -29.70 2.33 -9.08
N ASP A 144 -29.67 1.67 -7.92
CA ASP A 144 -28.80 2.07 -6.81
C ASP A 144 -27.31 1.84 -7.11
N HIS A 145 -26.97 0.90 -8.00
CA HIS A 145 -25.58 0.57 -8.33
C HIS A 145 -24.88 1.63 -9.18
N VAL A 146 -25.65 2.32 -10.02
CA VAL A 146 -25.13 3.29 -11.01
C VAL A 146 -25.06 4.72 -10.45
N GLN A 147 -25.76 4.97 -9.33
CA GLN A 147 -25.79 6.28 -8.66
C GLN A 147 -24.51 6.53 -7.85
#